data_AF-A0A357LTD9-F1
#
_entry.id   AF-A0A357LTD9-F1
#
_cell.length_a   1.000
_cell.length_b   1.000
_cell.length_c   1.000
_cell.angle_alpha   90.00
_cell.angle_beta   90.00
_cell.angle_gamma   90.00
#
_symmetry.space_group_name_H-M   'P 1'
#
loop_
_entity.id
_entity.type
_entity.pdbx_description
1 polymer ?
#
loop_
_entity_poly.entity_id
_entity_poly.type
_entity_poly.pdbx_seq_one_letter_code
_entity_poly.pdbx_strand_id
1 'polypeptide(L)'
;MFNEIFLNKGDIFIFGQKNRGVFEKGCIGNRSRNCIGLSNVFSISRSSRIYDQATAAVASIDPSLPIVGYEAAENLEAACRNGSEIVGNLRVLVA
;
A
#
# COMPACT_ATOMS: atom_id res chain seq x y z
N MET A 1 11.72 20.77 -8.51
CA MET A 1 10.41 20.97 -7.84
C MET A 1 9.60 19.70 -8.10
N PHE A 2 9.00 19.09 -7.08
CA PHE A 2 8.17 17.90 -7.28
C PHE A 2 6.88 18.30 -8.00
N ASN A 3 6.44 17.50 -8.98
CA ASN A 3 5.25 17.81 -9.77
C ASN A 3 3.97 17.42 -9.00
N GLU A 4 3.15 18.41 -8.65
CA GLU A 4 1.93 18.23 -7.85
C GLU A 4 0.77 17.54 -8.60
N ILE A 5 0.86 17.39 -9.93
CA ILE A 5 -0.21 16.78 -10.75
C ILE A 5 -0.57 15.36 -10.25
N PHE A 6 0.39 14.63 -9.68
CA PHE A 6 0.13 13.28 -9.15
C PHE A 6 -0.82 13.27 -7.95
N LEU A 7 -0.92 14.37 -7.19
CA LEU A 7 -1.87 14.47 -6.08
C LEU A 7 -3.32 14.59 -6.56
N ASN A 8 -3.52 15.00 -7.82
CA ASN A 8 -4.85 15.18 -8.41
C ASN A 8 -5.26 14.02 -9.34
N LYS A 9 -4.45 12.96 -9.43
CA LYS A 9 -4.82 11.77 -10.21
C LYS A 9 -5.84 10.95 -9.43
N GLY A 10 -7.06 10.81 -9.98
CA GLY A 10 -8.15 10.07 -9.36
C GLY A 10 -7.92 8.55 -9.18
N ASP A 11 -6.81 8.03 -9.71
CA ASP A 11 -6.41 6.63 -9.52
C ASP A 11 -5.31 6.46 -8.46
N ILE A 12 -4.86 7.54 -7.82
CA ILE A 12 -3.89 7.51 -6.71
C ILE A 12 -4.62 7.91 -5.43
N PHE A 13 -4.51 7.06 -4.41
CA PHE A 13 -5.16 7.22 -3.11
C PHE A 13 -4.11 7.24 -2.02
N ILE A 14 -4.13 8.26 -1.16
CA ILE A 14 -3.23 8.37 -0.02
C ILE A 14 -4.06 8.18 1.25
N PHE A 15 -3.83 7.08 1.95
CA PHE A 15 -4.48 6.79 3.21
C PHE A 15 -3.53 7.13 4.35
N GLY A 16 -4.03 7.87 5.34
CA GLY A 16 -3.26 8.17 6.53
C GLY A 16 -4.16 8.34 7.74
N GLN A 17 -3.83 7.61 8.81
CA GLN A 17 -4.42 7.83 10.12
C GLN A 17 -3.60 8.88 10.86
N LYS A 18 -4.26 9.96 11.27
CA LYS A 18 -3.66 11.03 12.07
C LYS A 18 -3.94 10.86 13.56
N ASN A 19 -2.96 11.21 14.37
CA ASN A 19 -3.11 11.46 15.80
C ASN A 19 -2.47 12.81 16.11
N ARG A 20 -3.21 13.70 16.80
CA ARG A 20 -2.74 15.06 17.15
C ARG A 20 -2.10 15.82 15.97
N GLY A 21 -2.67 15.67 14.77
CA GLY A 21 -2.21 16.34 13.54
C GLY A 21 -1.06 15.65 12.80
N VAL A 22 -0.45 14.61 13.36
CA VAL A 22 0.67 13.86 12.75
C VAL A 22 0.16 12.55 12.16
N PHE A 23 0.62 12.18 10.97
CA PHE A 23 0.34 10.86 10.40
C PHE A 23 1.13 9.78 11.15
N GLU A 24 0.43 8.85 11.79
CA GLU A 24 1.06 7.75 12.54
C GLU A 24 1.19 6.47 11.73
N LYS A 25 0.33 6.29 10.73
CA LYS A 25 0.36 5.15 9.82
C LYS A 25 -0.42 5.44 8.56
N GLY A 26 -0.11 4.71 7.50
CA GLY A 26 -0.75 4.92 6.22
C GLY A 26 -0.21 3.99 5.14
N CYS A 27 -0.73 4.20 3.93
CA CYS A 27 -0.33 3.52 2.72
C CYS A 27 -0.78 4.31 1.49
N ILE A 28 -0.31 3.89 0.32
CA ILE A 28 -0.73 4.43 -0.97
C ILE A 28 -1.39 3.30 -1.76
N GLY A 29 -2.55 3.61 -2.36
CA GLY A 29 -3.20 2.80 -3.38
C GLY A 29 -3.02 3.41 -4.76
N ASN A 30 -2.70 2.61 -5.77
CA ASN A 30 -2.65 3.03 -7.17
C ASN A 30 -3.50 2.09 -8.01
N ARG A 31 -4.68 2.54 -8.43
CA ARG A 31 -5.63 1.74 -9.19
C ARG A 31 -5.24 1.69 -10.66
N SER A 32 -5.17 0.48 -11.19
CA SER A 32 -5.09 0.22 -12.62
C SER A 32 -6.37 -0.47 -13.10
N ARG A 33 -6.40 -0.90 -14.37
CA ARG A 33 -7.52 -1.67 -14.92
C ARG A 33 -7.70 -3.04 -14.23
N ASN A 34 -6.61 -3.67 -13.81
CA ASN A 34 -6.61 -5.09 -13.43
C ASN A 34 -6.25 -5.36 -11.98
N CYS A 35 -5.76 -4.35 -11.26
CA CYS A 35 -5.35 -4.46 -9.86
C CYS A 35 -5.23 -3.09 -9.21
N ILE A 36 -5.14 -3.08 -7.88
CA ILE A 36 -4.70 -1.91 -7.12
C ILE A 36 -3.33 -2.20 -6.53
N GLY A 37 -2.35 -1.37 -6.88
CA GLY A 37 -1.02 -1.41 -6.26
C GLY A 37 -1.08 -0.85 -4.85
N LEU A 38 -0.65 -1.63 -3.87
CA LEU A 38 -0.41 -1.22 -2.50
C LEU A 38 1.08 -0.92 -2.33
N SER A 39 1.41 0.28 -1.88
CA SER A 39 2.80 0.68 -1.61
C SER A 39 2.89 1.59 -0.38
N ASN A 40 4.13 1.84 0.06
CA ASN A 40 4.44 2.81 1.11
C ASN A 40 3.63 2.56 2.40
N VAL A 41 3.43 1.30 2.77
CA VAL A 41 2.82 0.93 4.04
C VAL A 41 3.76 1.33 5.17
N PHE A 42 3.29 2.13 6.12
CA PHE A 42 4.10 2.60 7.23
C PHE A 42 3.32 2.68 8.53
N SER A 43 4.04 2.59 9.65
CA SER A 43 3.55 2.97 10.97
C SER A 43 4.70 3.44 11.86
N ILE A 44 4.47 4.48 12.67
CA ILE A 44 5.42 4.98 13.67
C ILE A 44 5.61 3.96 14.80
N SER A 45 4.59 3.15 15.11
CA SER A 45 4.69 2.07 16.08
C SER A 45 4.73 0.71 15.36
N ARG A 46 5.42 -0.26 15.97
CA ARG A 46 5.36 -1.65 15.47
C ARG A 46 3.93 -2.15 15.64
N SER A 47 3.27 -2.46 14.52
CA SER A 47 1.93 -3.02 14.50
C SER A 47 1.90 -4.25 13.59
N SER A 48 1.56 -5.40 14.16
CA SER A 48 1.37 -6.64 13.39
C SER A 48 0.17 -6.59 12.43
N ARG A 49 -0.75 -5.63 12.63
CA ARG A 49 -1.98 -5.47 11.84
C ARG A 49 -1.88 -4.39 10.77
N ILE A 50 -0.69 -3.84 10.53
CA ILE A 50 -0.55 -2.72 9.60
C ILE A 50 -0.93 -3.11 8.16
N TYR A 51 -0.56 -4.32 7.74
CA TYR A 51 -0.92 -4.83 6.42
C TYR A 51 -2.41 -5.17 6.31
N ASP A 52 -3.05 -5.74 7.34
CA ASP A 52 -4.52 -5.89 7.38
C ASP A 52 -5.22 -4.55 7.13
N GLN A 53 -4.80 -3.51 7.85
CA GLN A 53 -5.40 -2.19 7.78
C GLN A 53 -5.16 -1.51 6.44
N ALA A 54 -3.95 -1.64 5.89
CA ALA A 54 -3.60 -1.09 4.59
C ALA A 54 -4.37 -1.79 3.45
N THR A 55 -4.42 -3.12 3.46
CA THR A 55 -5.19 -3.91 2.49
C THR A 55 -6.67 -3.59 2.57
N ALA A 56 -7.25 -3.48 3.77
CA ALA A 56 -8.66 -3.10 3.93
C ALA A 56 -8.94 -1.66 3.42
N ALA A 57 -8.05 -0.70 3.69
CA ALA A 57 -8.18 0.66 3.18
C ALA A 57 -8.15 0.68 1.65
N VAL A 58 -7.20 -0.02 1.03
CA VAL A 58 -7.09 -0.09 -0.43
C VAL A 58 -8.27 -0.85 -1.05
N ALA A 59 -8.71 -1.96 -0.46
CA ALA A 59 -9.87 -2.73 -0.92
C ALA A 59 -11.17 -1.92 -0.90
N SER A 60 -11.27 -0.91 -0.03
CA SER A 60 -12.44 -0.02 0.02
C SER A 60 -12.64 0.84 -1.24
N ILE A 61 -11.58 0.99 -2.07
CA ILE A 61 -11.65 1.71 -3.34
C ILE A 61 -12.38 0.90 -4.41
N ASP A 62 -12.02 -0.38 -4.55
CA ASP A 62 -12.68 -1.33 -5.45
C ASP A 62 -12.43 -2.76 -4.95
N PRO A 63 -13.41 -3.39 -4.29
CA PRO A 63 -13.23 -4.72 -3.72
C PRO A 63 -13.22 -5.84 -4.79
N SER A 64 -13.52 -5.52 -6.05
CA SER A 64 -13.50 -6.51 -7.14
C SER A 64 -12.10 -6.71 -7.73
N LEU A 65 -11.17 -5.78 -7.46
CA LEU A 65 -9.81 -5.83 -7.98
C LEU A 65 -8.85 -6.49 -6.99
N PRO A 66 -7.92 -7.35 -7.47
CA PRO A 66 -6.86 -7.88 -6.63
C PRO A 66 -5.91 -6.76 -6.20
N ILE A 67 -5.37 -6.89 -4.99
CA ILE A 67 -4.36 -5.99 -4.44
C ILE A 67 -2.99 -6.63 -4.66
N VAL A 68 -2.07 -5.85 -5.23
CA VAL A 68 -0.69 -6.29 -5.50
C VAL A 68 0.30 -5.35 -4.84
N GLY A 69 1.44 -5.87 -4.40
CA GLY A 69 2.49 -5.08 -3.77
C GLY A 69 3.84 -5.77 -3.86
N TYR A 70 4.85 -5.15 -3.30
CA TYR A 70 6.19 -5.71 -3.16
C TYR A 70 6.71 -5.38 -1.77
N GLU A 71 7.33 -6.35 -1.11
CA GLU A 71 7.91 -6.20 0.22
C GLU A 71 9.14 -7.10 0.36
N ALA A 72 9.92 -6.86 1.42
CA ALA A 72 11.07 -7.67 1.78
C ALA A 72 11.06 -8.02 3.28
N ALA A 73 11.70 -9.13 3.64
CA ALA A 73 11.92 -9.56 5.02
C ALA A 73 10.64 -9.56 5.88
N GLU A 74 10.68 -8.93 7.05
CA GLU A 74 9.59 -8.90 8.04
C GLU A 74 8.27 -8.34 7.49
N ASN A 75 8.34 -7.42 6.54
CA ASN A 75 7.17 -6.85 5.88
C ASN A 75 6.52 -7.85 4.92
N LEU A 76 7.32 -8.63 4.20
CA LEU A 76 6.81 -9.71 3.34
C LEU A 76 6.12 -10.79 4.17
N GLU A 77 6.74 -11.18 5.29
CA GLU A 77 6.13 -12.12 6.24
C GLU A 77 4.83 -11.57 6.85
N ALA A 78 4.76 -10.27 7.13
CA ALA A 78 3.56 -9.63 7.62
C ALA A 78 2.44 -9.57 6.56
N ALA A 79 2.78 -9.28 5.30
CA ALA A 79 1.82 -9.33 4.20
C ALA A 79 1.26 -10.75 4.01
N CYS A 80 2.12 -11.77 3.99
CA CYS A 80 1.70 -13.16 3.84
C CYS A 80 0.83 -13.67 4.98
N ARG A 81 1.13 -13.31 6.24
CA ARG A 81 0.27 -13.63 7.39
C ARG A 81 -1.14 -13.05 7.28
N ASN A 82 -1.31 -12.00 6.47
CA ASN A 82 -2.56 -11.29 6.25
C ASN A 82 -3.21 -11.66 4.89
N GLY A 83 -2.86 -12.83 4.33
CA GLY A 83 -3.53 -13.41 3.17
C GLY A 83 -2.90 -13.09 1.81
N SER A 84 -1.77 -12.38 1.76
CA SER A 84 -1.02 -12.21 0.51
C SER A 84 -0.26 -13.48 0.11
N GLU A 85 -0.24 -13.77 -1.18
CA GLU A 85 0.53 -14.88 -1.76
C GLU A 85 1.77 -14.35 -2.50
N ILE A 86 2.88 -15.07 -2.42
CA ILE A 86 4.11 -14.74 -3.17
C ILE A 86 3.93 -15.18 -4.62
N VAL A 87 3.79 -14.22 -5.53
CA VAL A 87 3.62 -14.47 -6.97
C VAL A 87 4.93 -14.47 -7.76
N GLY A 88 6.04 -14.05 -7.16
CA GLY A 88 7.37 -14.05 -7.78
C GLY A 88 8.33 -13.00 -7.21
N ASN A 89 9.55 -12.97 -7.76
CA ASN A 89 10.58 -12.00 -7.37
C ASN A 89 10.37 -10.65 -8.07
N LEU A 90 10.51 -9.55 -7.34
CA LEU A 90 10.50 -8.20 -7.90
C LEU A 90 11.65 -8.02 -8.90
N ARG A 91 11.34 -7.55 -10.11
CA ARG A 91 12.34 -7.15 -11.11
C ARG A 91 12.37 -5.63 -11.20
N VAL A 92 13.52 -5.04 -10.89
CA VAL A 92 13.76 -3.60 -11.03
C VAL A 92 14.60 -3.39 -12.28
N LEU A 93 14.05 -2.66 -13.25
CA LEU A 93 14.79 -2.25 -14.45
C LEU A 93 15.58 -0.99 -14.10
N VAL A 94 16.91 -1.06 -14.23
CA VAL A 94 17.79 0.10 -14.09
C VAL A 94 17.97 0.71 -15.48
N ALA A 95 17.74 2.02 -15.58
CA ALA A 95 17.96 2.80 -16.80
C ALA A 95 19.41 3.30 -16.88
#